data_AF-A0A0S8ABK4-F1
#
_entry.id   AF-A0A0S8ABK4-F1
#
_cell.length_a   1.000
_cell.length_b   1.000
_cell.length_c   1.000
_cell.angle_alpha   90.00
_cell.angle_beta   90.00
_cell.angle_gamma   90.00
#
_symmetry.space_group_name_H-M   'P 1'
#
loop_
_entity.id
_entity.type
_entity.pdbx_description
1 polymer ?
#
loop_
_entity_poly.entity_id
_entity_poly.type
_entity_poly.pdbx_seq_one_letter_code
_entity_poly.pdbx_strand_id
1 'polypeptide(L)'
;MTPRPPRPGRSDRLRPLNLPQPAEVELDGQGRPTAVNSIQPPNGGTAEQREKGYGQERRAVESILEIWRVDDEWWRQPISRWYAEVVLEGGMHVTLYEDLMTGDWYIQRP
;
A
#
# COMPACT_ATOMS: atom_id res chain seq x y z
N MET A 1 -0.23 9.40 -53.51
CA MET A 1 -0.11 8.51 -52.33
C MET A 1 0.19 9.38 -51.13
N THR A 2 -0.77 9.56 -50.22
CA THR A 2 -0.63 10.46 -49.06
C THR A 2 -0.18 9.62 -47.85
N PRO A 3 0.92 9.96 -47.15
CA PRO A 3 1.32 9.20 -45.98
C PRO A 3 0.33 9.43 -44.84
N ARG A 4 -0.04 8.35 -44.14
CA ARG A 4 -0.89 8.40 -42.94
C ARG A 4 -0.17 9.14 -41.81
N PRO A 5 -0.86 9.96 -41.01
CA PRO A 5 -0.28 10.51 -39.79
C PRO A 5 -0.01 9.39 -38.77
N PRO A 6 1.05 9.51 -37.95
CA PRO A 6 1.29 8.59 -36.85
C PRO A 6 0.13 8.64 -35.85
N ARG A 7 -0.30 7.47 -35.35
CA ARG A 7 -1.26 7.41 -34.24
C ARG A 7 -0.64 8.10 -33.03
N PRO A 8 -1.38 8.94 -32.28
CA PRO A 8 -0.89 9.41 -31.00
C PRO A 8 -0.58 8.18 -30.15
N GLY A 9 0.69 7.98 -29.83
CA GLY A 9 1.13 6.95 -28.92
C GLY A 9 0.36 7.13 -27.62
N ARG A 10 -0.28 6.06 -27.14
CA ARG A 10 -0.73 6.03 -25.75
C ARG A 10 0.52 6.30 -24.94
N SER A 11 0.61 7.48 -24.34
CA SER A 11 1.62 7.77 -23.33
C SER A 11 1.52 6.64 -22.34
N ASP A 12 2.54 5.78 -22.33
CA ASP A 12 2.75 4.79 -21.30
C ASP A 12 2.98 5.59 -20.03
N ARG A 13 1.88 5.93 -19.36
CA ARG A 13 1.88 6.59 -18.06
C ARG A 13 2.53 5.56 -17.17
N LEU A 14 3.85 5.69 -17.01
CA LEU A 14 4.66 4.93 -16.09
C LEU A 14 3.88 4.84 -14.79
N ARG A 15 3.25 3.69 -14.55
CA ARG A 15 2.56 3.45 -13.29
C ARG A 15 3.68 3.37 -12.27
N PRO A 16 3.73 4.21 -11.23
CA PRO A 16 4.70 4.02 -10.18
C PRO A 16 4.35 2.67 -9.55
N LEU A 17 5.20 1.66 -9.76
CA LEU A 17 4.89 0.28 -9.42
C LEU A 17 4.63 0.11 -7.92
N ASN A 18 5.21 0.98 -7.09
CA ASN A 18 5.24 0.85 -5.64
C ASN A 18 4.56 2.05 -4.97
N LEU A 19 3.37 2.45 -5.42
CA LEU A 19 2.59 3.42 -4.63
C LEU A 19 2.02 2.75 -3.38
N PRO A 20 2.14 3.40 -2.20
CA PRO A 20 1.47 2.92 -1.01
C PRO A 20 -0.05 2.98 -1.21
N GLN A 21 -0.73 1.92 -0.79
CA GLN A 21 -2.18 1.79 -0.86
C GLN A 21 -2.76 1.84 0.55
N PRO A 22 -3.89 2.53 0.77
CA PRO A 22 -4.56 2.51 2.07
C PRO A 22 -4.91 1.09 2.52
N ALA A 23 -4.69 0.80 3.80
CA ALA A 23 -5.01 -0.47 4.43
C ALA A 23 -5.46 -0.25 5.87
N GLU A 24 -6.14 -1.23 6.44
CA GLU A 24 -6.31 -1.33 7.89
C GLU A 24 -5.38 -2.41 8.41
N VAL A 25 -4.72 -2.15 9.54
CA VAL A 25 -3.79 -3.10 10.16
C VAL A 25 -4.26 -3.43 11.56
N GLU A 26 -4.45 -4.71 11.84
CA GLU A 26 -4.76 -5.23 13.16
C GLU A 26 -3.45 -5.38 13.96
N LEU A 27 -3.36 -4.76 15.13
CA LEU A 27 -2.20 -4.84 16.00
C LEU A 27 -2.49 -5.73 17.22
N ASP A 28 -1.46 -6.40 17.73
CA ASP A 28 -1.52 -7.08 19.02
C ASP A 28 -1.42 -6.11 20.21
N GLY A 29 -1.47 -6.62 21.44
CA GLY A 29 -1.32 -5.83 22.66
C GLY A 29 0.06 -5.18 22.86
N GLN A 30 1.05 -5.50 22.01
CA GLN A 30 2.37 -4.88 21.98
C GLN A 30 2.54 -3.91 20.79
N GLY A 31 1.50 -3.68 19.99
CA GLY A 31 1.55 -2.83 18.81
C GLY A 31 2.19 -3.49 17.58
N ARG A 32 2.30 -4.83 17.55
CA ARG A 32 2.83 -5.56 16.38
C ARG A 32 1.72 -5.95 15.41
N PRO A 33 1.95 -5.89 14.10
CA PRO A 33 0.95 -6.25 13.10
C PRO A 33 0.66 -7.74 13.13
N THR A 34 -0.63 -8.07 13.12
CA THR A 34 -1.16 -9.44 13.18
C THR A 34 -2.02 -9.78 11.97
N ALA A 35 -2.67 -8.79 11.36
CA ALA A 35 -3.36 -8.94 10.09
C ALA A 35 -3.46 -7.61 9.37
N VAL A 36 -3.71 -7.68 8.06
CA VAL A 36 -3.91 -6.53 7.19
C VAL A 36 -5.17 -6.74 6.38
N ASN A 37 -6.02 -5.71 6.31
CA ASN A 37 -7.18 -5.65 5.42
C ASN A 37 -6.89 -4.61 4.32
N SER A 38 -6.67 -5.08 3.09
CA SER A 38 -6.42 -4.17 1.97
C SER A 38 -7.72 -3.51 1.52
N ILE A 39 -7.80 -2.18 1.61
CA ILE A 39 -9.04 -1.47 1.26
C ILE A 39 -9.28 -1.46 -0.25
N GLN A 40 -8.24 -1.69 -1.05
CA GLN A 40 -8.28 -1.61 -2.50
C GLN A 40 -8.09 -2.97 -3.19
N PRO A 41 -8.95 -3.34 -4.17
CA PRO A 41 -8.74 -4.54 -4.97
C PRO A 41 -7.40 -4.54 -5.69
N PRO A 42 -6.77 -5.72 -5.85
CA PRO A 42 -5.61 -5.85 -6.73
C PRO A 42 -5.98 -5.35 -8.13
N ASN A 43 -5.12 -4.48 -8.69
CA ASN A 43 -5.26 -3.86 -10.03
C ASN A 43 -6.31 -2.75 -10.19
N GLY A 44 -6.84 -2.18 -9.10
CA GLY A 44 -7.68 -0.97 -9.20
C GLY A 44 -9.05 -1.25 -9.81
N GLY A 45 -9.80 -2.19 -9.20
CA GLY A 45 -11.18 -2.53 -9.55
C GLY A 45 -12.14 -1.33 -9.66
N THR A 46 -13.29 -1.56 -10.31
CA THR A 46 -14.28 -0.54 -10.64
C THR A 46 -14.93 0.07 -9.40
N ALA A 47 -15.49 1.29 -9.51
CA ALA A 47 -16.17 1.96 -8.40
C ALA A 47 -17.31 1.10 -7.81
N GLU A 48 -18.04 0.40 -8.67
CA GLU A 48 -19.12 -0.51 -8.28
C GLU A 48 -18.60 -1.75 -7.51
N GLN A 49 -17.40 -2.23 -7.84
CA GLN A 49 -16.73 -3.29 -7.07
C GLN A 49 -16.30 -2.79 -5.69
N ARG A 50 -15.86 -1.54 -5.58
CA ARG A 50 -15.49 -0.92 -4.29
C ARG A 50 -16.70 -0.73 -3.37
N GLU A 51 -17.82 -0.24 -3.90
CA GLU A 51 -19.07 -0.09 -3.14
C GLU A 51 -19.59 -1.44 -2.60
N LYS A 52 -19.34 -2.52 -3.33
CA LYS A 52 -19.71 -3.88 -2.92
C LYS A 52 -18.61 -4.60 -2.12
N GLY A 53 -17.51 -3.92 -1.76
CA GLY A 53 -16.41 -4.48 -0.95
C GLY A 53 -15.52 -5.49 -1.67
N TYR A 54 -15.62 -5.64 -2.99
CA TYR A 54 -14.77 -6.58 -3.75
C TYR A 54 -13.31 -6.16 -3.70
N GLY A 55 -12.45 -7.03 -3.17
CA GLY A 55 -11.02 -6.81 -3.02
C GLY A 55 -10.56 -6.39 -1.63
N GLN A 56 -11.50 -6.27 -0.68
CA GLN A 56 -11.19 -6.28 0.74
C GLN A 56 -10.85 -7.71 1.15
N GLU A 57 -9.58 -7.94 1.41
CA GLU A 57 -9.07 -9.27 1.78
C GLU A 57 -8.23 -9.12 3.04
N ARG A 58 -8.75 -9.70 4.13
CA ARG A 58 -8.00 -9.84 5.36
C ARG A 58 -6.95 -10.94 5.16
N ARG A 59 -5.68 -10.61 5.41
CA ARG A 59 -4.57 -11.56 5.41
C ARG A 59 -3.85 -11.51 6.74
N ALA A 60 -3.60 -12.67 7.32
CA ALA A 60 -2.82 -12.76 8.55
C ALA A 60 -1.35 -12.46 8.28
N VAL A 61 -0.67 -11.87 9.26
CA VAL A 61 0.80 -11.74 9.28
C VAL A 61 1.38 -13.07 9.76
N GLU A 62 2.17 -13.71 8.91
CA GLU A 62 2.85 -14.97 9.22
C GLU A 62 4.19 -14.72 9.92
N SER A 63 4.94 -13.70 9.49
CA SER A 63 6.16 -13.28 10.17
C SER A 63 6.43 -11.79 9.99
N ILE A 64 7.10 -11.21 10.99
CA ILE A 64 7.62 -9.83 10.96
C ILE A 64 9.13 -9.94 10.76
N LEU A 65 9.64 -9.31 9.71
CA LEU A 65 11.05 -9.33 9.34
C LEU A 65 11.81 -8.17 9.99
N GLU A 66 11.26 -6.96 9.90
CA GLU A 66 11.87 -5.76 10.47
C GLU A 66 10.80 -4.76 10.91
N ILE A 67 11.11 -3.99 11.96
CA ILE A 67 10.31 -2.84 12.40
C ILE A 67 11.25 -1.65 12.56
N TRP A 68 10.87 -0.51 12.00
CA TRP A 68 11.63 0.74 12.13
C TRP A 68 10.70 1.94 12.19
N ARG A 69 11.26 3.08 12.59
CA ARG A 69 10.56 4.37 12.64
C ARG A 69 11.39 5.42 11.94
N VAL A 70 10.72 6.28 11.19
CA VAL A 70 11.32 7.44 10.53
C VAL A 70 10.68 8.67 11.11
N ASP A 71 11.49 9.55 11.69
CA ASP A 71 11.13 10.93 12.02
C ASP A 71 12.05 11.83 11.21
N ASP A 72 11.50 12.56 10.26
CA ASP A 72 12.25 13.38 9.31
C ASP A 72 11.51 14.70 9.01
N GLU A 73 12.12 15.58 8.24
CA GLU A 73 11.57 16.85 7.75
C GLU A 73 10.99 17.76 8.86
N TRP A 74 11.44 17.60 10.12
CA TRP A 74 10.92 18.34 11.28
C TRP A 74 11.12 19.86 11.21
N TRP A 75 11.98 20.31 10.30
CA TRP A 75 12.28 21.71 10.04
C TRP A 75 11.43 22.31 8.89
N ARG A 76 10.55 21.51 8.28
CA ARG A 76 9.53 21.94 7.32
C ARG A 76 8.17 21.34 7.67
N GLN A 77 7.76 20.31 6.95
CA GLN A 77 6.56 19.56 7.21
C GLN A 77 7.00 18.22 7.81
N PRO A 78 6.87 18.04 9.13
CA PRO A 78 7.35 16.85 9.81
C PRO A 78 6.75 15.59 9.19
N ILE A 79 7.60 14.59 8.98
CA ILE A 79 7.21 13.24 8.62
C ILE A 79 7.52 12.36 9.83
N SER A 80 6.51 11.64 10.32
CA SER A 80 6.69 10.64 11.38
C SER A 80 5.96 9.38 10.95
N ARG A 81 6.69 8.29 10.74
CA ARG A 81 6.14 7.03 10.22
C ARG A 81 6.72 5.83 10.95
N TRP A 82 5.84 4.91 11.31
CA TRP A 82 6.22 3.60 11.84
C TRP A 82 6.08 2.58 10.74
N TYR A 83 7.09 1.75 10.53
CA TYR A 83 7.15 0.77 9.45
C TYR A 83 7.31 -0.64 10.01
N ALA A 84 6.69 -1.60 9.32
CA ALA A 84 6.98 -3.02 9.48
C ALA A 84 7.10 -3.71 8.12
N GLU A 85 8.16 -4.46 7.94
CA GLU A 85 8.31 -5.41 6.85
C GLU A 85 7.80 -6.77 7.30
N VAL A 86 6.83 -7.34 6.57
CA VAL A 86 6.11 -8.54 6.98
C VAL A 86 5.91 -9.51 5.83
N VAL A 87 5.82 -10.80 6.18
CA VAL A 87 5.31 -11.85 5.31
C VAL A 87 3.86 -12.11 5.71
N LEU A 88 2.94 -11.95 4.75
CA LEU A 88 1.54 -12.31 4.90
C LEU A 88 1.32 -13.80 4.60
N GLU A 89 0.22 -14.34 5.09
CA GLU A 89 -0.27 -15.67 4.73
C GLU A 89 -0.22 -15.88 3.20
N GLY A 90 0.37 -16.99 2.77
CA GLY A 90 0.65 -17.28 1.36
C GLY A 90 2.02 -16.79 0.88
N GLY A 91 2.89 -16.33 1.79
CA GLY A 91 4.28 -15.96 1.50
C GLY A 91 4.47 -14.60 0.84
N MET A 92 3.43 -13.75 0.86
CA MET A 92 3.51 -12.42 0.22
C MET A 92 4.28 -11.45 1.09
N HIS A 93 5.37 -10.92 0.57
CA HIS A 93 6.21 -9.94 1.24
C HIS A 93 5.69 -8.51 0.98
N VAL A 94 5.44 -7.75 2.05
CA VAL A 94 4.91 -6.39 1.97
C VAL A 94 5.51 -5.49 3.04
N THR A 95 5.50 -4.19 2.77
CA THR A 95 5.82 -3.16 3.76
C THR A 95 4.52 -2.53 4.23
N LEU A 96 4.30 -2.51 5.54
CA LEU A 96 3.25 -1.76 6.21
C LEU A 96 3.84 -0.49 6.78
N TYR A 97 3.09 0.61 6.75
CA TYR A 97 3.44 1.76 7.58
C TYR A 97 2.22 2.50 8.09
N GLU A 98 2.36 3.03 9.30
CA GLU A 98 1.47 3.99 9.91
C GLU A 98 2.07 5.39 9.72
N ASP A 99 1.30 6.32 9.19
CA ASP A 99 1.61 7.74 9.32
C ASP A 99 1.24 8.17 10.74
N LEU A 100 2.25 8.39 11.59
CA LEU A 100 2.03 8.71 13.00
C LEU A 100 1.44 10.12 13.21
N MET A 101 1.41 10.95 12.17
CA MET A 101 0.78 12.27 12.23
C MET A 101 -0.73 12.20 12.00
N THR A 102 -1.21 11.23 11.21
CA THR A 102 -2.64 11.08 10.87
C THR A 102 -3.28 9.83 11.48
N GLY A 103 -2.49 8.83 11.83
CA GLY A 103 -2.94 7.48 12.22
C GLY A 103 -3.33 6.60 11.04
N ASP A 104 -3.09 7.04 9.80
CA ASP A 104 -3.48 6.29 8.61
C ASP A 104 -2.47 5.18 8.30
N TRP A 105 -3.00 4.02 7.92
CA TRP A 105 -2.22 2.85 7.56
C TRP A 105 -2.14 2.62 6.07
N TYR A 106 -0.98 2.13 5.63
CA TYR A 106 -0.69 1.86 4.23
C TYR A 106 0.05 0.54 4.05
N ILE A 107 -0.19 -0.11 2.91
CA ILE A 107 0.52 -1.29 2.42
C ILE A 107 1.24 -0.96 1.11
N GLN A 108 2.49 -1.38 1.00
CA GLN A 108 3.29 -1.29 -0.21
C GLN A 108 3.76 -2.68 -0.61
N ARG A 109 3.60 -3.00 -1.88
CA ARG A 109 4.14 -4.22 -2.49
C ARG A 109 5.41 -3.79 -3.26
N PRO A 110 6.57 -4.44 -3.03
CA PRO A 110 7.81 -4.11 -3.71
C PRO A 110 7.79 -4.45 -5.21
#